data_AF-L7PIR9-F1
#
_entry.id   AF-L7PIR9-F1
#
_cell.length_a   1.000
_cell.length_b   1.000
_cell.length_c   1.000
_cell.angle_alpha   90.00
_cell.angle_beta   90.00
_cell.angle_gamma   90.00
#
_symmetry.space_group_name_H-M   'P 1'
#
loop_
_entity.id
_entity.type
_entity.pdbx_description
1 polymer ?
#
loop_
_entity_poly.entity_id
_entity_poly.type
_entity_poly.pdbx_seq_one_letter_code
_entity_poly.pdbx_strand_id
1 'polypeptide(L)'
;VLMHDFSIGRMTDDPQNRLVSQVPFAQLREMPLVIRNPVDGNFIKTDQSIAAVEQALEHALQKPEAMSVALDCKEDTGEAVAMLLMRRPDLRQGAAIKLYAKYYTGGFDQFLSNLYKHYQINPLHSQYAPRRAALDRLLAKINVVPVFSQGMLADAQLRDFFPGKDDGPEGLADTAVQWLESWNRMRPVIVEAVATDQQSAAGKAMELTRTRLRQPDSSYAQAAFSSGYRYEDFSLPRANHDKDYYVWRNFGEMQKLSGEAFGIQRTTAGAFRDAGESLLTD
;
A
#
# COMPACT_ATOMS: atom_id res chain seq x y z
N VAL A 1 -10.39 7.75 -6.42
CA VAL A 1 -9.60 8.50 -7.43
C VAL A 1 -8.15 8.07 -7.33
N LEU A 2 -7.32 8.34 -8.34
CA LEU A 2 -5.87 8.21 -8.21
C LEU A 2 -5.30 9.49 -7.62
N MET A 3 -4.94 9.41 -6.34
CA MET A 3 -4.36 10.54 -5.61
C MET A 3 -3.34 10.04 -4.60
N HIS A 4 -2.23 10.77 -4.51
CA HIS A 4 -1.23 10.48 -3.51
C HIS A 4 -1.71 10.92 -2.12
N ASP A 5 -2.06 12.19 -1.93
CA ASP A 5 -2.40 12.69 -0.57
C ASP A 5 -3.83 12.37 -0.16
N PHE A 6 -4.05 12.36 1.16
CA PHE A 6 -5.42 12.30 1.71
C PHE A 6 -6.16 13.63 1.57
N SER A 7 -5.46 14.70 1.25
CA SER A 7 -6.01 16.04 1.05
C SER A 7 -5.64 16.59 -0.33
N ILE A 8 -6.49 17.46 -0.88
CA ILE A 8 -6.36 17.89 -2.28
C ILE A 8 -5.50 19.13 -2.47
N GLY A 9 -5.11 19.85 -1.41
CA GLY A 9 -4.47 21.17 -1.50
C GLY A 9 -3.14 21.15 -2.25
N ARG A 10 -2.24 20.22 -1.90
CA ARG A 10 -0.91 20.12 -2.55
C ARG A 10 -1.02 19.81 -4.05
N MET A 11 -2.07 19.08 -4.45
CA MET A 11 -2.23 18.56 -5.80
C MET A 11 -3.19 19.36 -6.69
N THR A 12 -4.04 20.23 -6.13
CA THR A 12 -5.10 20.94 -6.88
C THR A 12 -5.19 22.43 -6.59
N ASP A 13 -4.33 22.99 -5.72
CA ASP A 13 -4.42 24.37 -5.24
C ASP A 13 -5.73 24.67 -4.49
N ASP A 14 -6.36 23.66 -3.88
CA ASP A 14 -7.48 23.89 -2.99
C ASP A 14 -7.01 24.62 -1.71
N PRO A 15 -7.46 25.87 -1.48
CA PRO A 15 -6.96 26.69 -0.37
C PRO A 15 -7.40 26.19 1.01
N GLN A 16 -8.44 25.34 1.06
CA GLN A 16 -8.94 24.74 2.29
C GLN A 16 -8.27 23.38 2.59
N ASN A 17 -7.43 22.87 1.67
CA ASN A 17 -6.79 21.56 1.77
C ASN A 17 -7.76 20.45 2.22
N ARG A 18 -8.96 20.44 1.64
CA ARG A 18 -10.02 19.49 2.03
C ARG A 18 -9.58 18.05 1.87
N LEU A 19 -10.15 17.14 2.68
CA LEU A 19 -9.93 15.71 2.52
C LEU A 19 -10.53 15.22 1.21
N VAL A 20 -9.82 14.34 0.49
CA VAL A 20 -10.29 13.73 -0.76
C VAL A 20 -11.65 13.06 -0.57
N SER A 21 -11.86 12.40 0.56
CA SER A 21 -13.11 11.72 0.92
C SER A 21 -14.31 12.65 1.08
N GLN A 22 -14.09 13.95 1.25
CA GLN A 22 -15.15 14.95 1.44
C GLN A 22 -15.53 15.69 0.16
N VAL A 23 -14.79 15.47 -0.93
CA VAL A 23 -15.00 16.18 -2.19
C VAL A 23 -15.63 15.24 -3.22
N PRO A 24 -16.81 15.58 -3.79
CA PRO A 24 -17.44 14.76 -4.81
C PRO A 24 -16.51 14.54 -6.02
N PHE A 25 -16.53 13.33 -6.58
CA PHE A 25 -15.69 13.02 -7.74
C PHE A 25 -15.92 13.95 -8.94
N ALA A 26 -17.18 14.37 -9.16
CA ALA A 26 -17.51 15.31 -10.22
C ALA A 26 -16.79 16.67 -10.07
N GLN A 27 -16.53 17.10 -8.82
CA GLN A 27 -15.72 18.28 -8.54
C GLN A 27 -14.22 17.96 -8.70
N LEU A 28 -13.74 16.84 -8.16
CA LEU A 28 -12.32 16.45 -8.25
C LEU A 28 -11.82 16.34 -9.69
N ARG A 29 -12.60 15.76 -10.59
CA ARG A 29 -12.22 15.59 -12.00
C ARG A 29 -12.13 16.91 -12.78
N GLU A 30 -12.75 17.97 -12.27
CA GLU A 30 -12.74 19.31 -12.89
C GLU A 30 -11.63 20.19 -12.33
N MET A 31 -10.95 19.74 -11.26
CA MET A 31 -9.81 20.43 -10.69
C MET A 31 -8.54 20.13 -11.49
N PRO A 32 -7.81 21.16 -11.94
CA PRO A 32 -6.51 20.96 -12.58
C PRO A 32 -5.48 20.50 -11.55
N LEU A 33 -4.61 19.57 -11.94
CA LEU A 33 -3.46 19.20 -11.13
C LEU A 33 -2.44 20.33 -11.11
N VAL A 34 -1.78 20.53 -9.97
CA VAL A 34 -0.71 21.52 -9.81
C VAL A 34 0.63 20.87 -9.49
N ILE A 35 1.71 21.47 -10.00
CA ILE A 35 3.08 21.11 -9.65
C ILE A 35 3.61 22.22 -8.75
N ARG A 36 3.83 21.89 -7.47
CA ARG A 36 4.22 22.85 -6.42
C ARG A 36 5.73 22.84 -6.20
N ASN A 37 6.32 24.03 -6.12
CA ASN A 37 7.69 24.23 -5.69
C ASN A 37 7.77 24.09 -4.16
N PRO A 38 8.53 23.12 -3.63
CA PRO A 38 8.67 22.92 -2.19
C PRO A 38 9.41 24.06 -1.47
N VAL A 39 10.15 24.91 -2.18
CA VAL A 39 10.97 25.97 -1.56
C VAL A 39 10.12 27.16 -1.12
N ASP A 40 9.25 27.63 -2.01
CA ASP A 40 8.50 28.88 -1.83
C ASP A 40 6.98 28.67 -1.81
N GLY A 41 6.52 27.46 -2.15
CA GLY A 41 5.11 27.12 -2.22
C GLY A 41 4.37 27.64 -3.46
N ASN A 42 5.06 28.28 -4.41
CA ASN A 42 4.49 28.64 -5.70
C ASN A 42 4.17 27.36 -6.49
N PHE A 43 3.25 27.43 -7.45
CA PHE A 43 2.87 26.28 -8.27
C PHE A 43 2.50 26.68 -9.69
N ILE A 44 2.57 25.71 -10.59
CA ILE A 44 2.03 25.81 -11.95
C ILE A 44 0.80 24.91 -12.08
N LYS A 45 -0.24 25.40 -12.76
CA LYS A 45 -1.42 24.59 -13.11
C LYS A 45 -1.13 23.81 -14.38
N THR A 46 -1.52 22.55 -14.40
CA THR A 46 -1.45 21.68 -15.59
C THR A 46 -2.83 21.58 -16.24
N ASP A 47 -2.89 21.00 -17.44
CA ASP A 47 -4.11 20.60 -18.13
C ASP A 47 -4.59 19.20 -17.74
N GLN A 48 -3.90 18.54 -16.80
CA GLN A 48 -4.23 17.20 -16.32
C GLN A 48 -5.31 17.27 -15.23
N SER A 49 -6.17 16.26 -15.21
CA SER A 49 -7.23 16.10 -14.22
C SER A 49 -7.05 14.84 -13.38
N ILE A 50 -7.75 14.80 -12.25
CA ILE A 50 -7.76 13.64 -11.35
C ILE A 50 -8.53 12.49 -12.00
N ALA A 51 -7.85 11.39 -12.30
CA ALA A 51 -8.46 10.19 -12.87
C ALA A 51 -9.22 9.35 -11.84
N ALA A 52 -10.31 8.70 -12.28
CA ALA A 52 -10.89 7.58 -11.54
C ALA A 52 -10.01 6.33 -11.66
N VAL A 53 -10.09 5.44 -10.67
CA VAL A 53 -9.39 4.15 -10.69
C VAL A 53 -9.82 3.33 -11.91
N GLU A 54 -11.13 3.26 -12.19
CA GLU A 54 -11.66 2.52 -13.34
C GLU A 54 -11.11 3.04 -14.68
N GLN A 55 -11.07 4.36 -14.86
CA GLN A 55 -10.52 4.98 -16.08
C GLN A 55 -9.03 4.65 -16.28
N ALA A 56 -8.24 4.65 -15.20
CA ALA A 56 -6.82 4.33 -15.28
C ALA A 56 -6.57 2.85 -15.61
N LEU A 57 -7.37 1.94 -15.03
CA LEU A 57 -7.28 0.51 -15.34
C LEU A 57 -7.73 0.22 -16.78
N GLU A 58 -8.79 0.88 -17.27
CA GLU A 58 -9.20 0.78 -18.67
C GLU A 58 -8.12 1.29 -19.61
N HIS A 59 -7.47 2.40 -19.27
CA HIS A 59 -6.34 2.93 -20.04
C HIS A 59 -5.16 1.94 -20.10
N ALA A 60 -4.81 1.32 -18.96
CA ALA A 60 -3.75 0.32 -18.89
C ALA A 60 -4.08 -0.93 -19.71
N LEU A 61 -5.34 -1.40 -19.67
CA LEU A 61 -5.80 -2.56 -20.43
C LEU A 61 -5.75 -2.36 -21.96
N GLN A 62 -5.89 -1.11 -22.42
CA GLN A 62 -5.86 -0.76 -23.84
C GLN A 62 -4.45 -0.57 -24.41
N LYS A 63 -3.39 -0.65 -23.58
CA LYS A 63 -2.02 -0.51 -24.06
C LYS A 63 -1.60 -1.73 -24.89
N PRO A 64 -0.82 -1.53 -25.97
CA PRO A 64 -0.33 -2.63 -26.78
C PRO A 64 0.69 -3.49 -26.02
N GLU A 65 1.49 -2.88 -25.15
CA GLU A 65 2.34 -3.60 -24.20
C GLU A 65 1.53 -3.98 -22.95
N ALA A 66 1.66 -5.23 -22.52
CA ALA A 66 1.01 -5.71 -21.30
C ALA A 66 1.51 -4.92 -20.07
N MET A 67 0.61 -4.21 -19.41
CA MET A 67 0.89 -3.43 -18.21
C MET A 67 0.15 -4.03 -17.01
N SER A 68 0.86 -4.19 -15.89
CA SER A 68 0.28 -4.56 -14.60
C SER A 68 0.25 -3.34 -13.68
N VAL A 69 -0.87 -3.14 -13.00
CA VAL A 69 -1.14 -2.01 -12.12
C VAL A 69 -1.33 -2.52 -10.70
N ALA A 70 -0.48 -2.11 -9.78
CA ALA A 70 -0.67 -2.33 -8.35
C ALA A 70 -1.32 -1.08 -7.74
N LEU A 71 -2.59 -1.18 -7.35
CA LEU A 71 -3.35 -0.09 -6.78
C LEU A 71 -2.99 0.09 -5.31
N ASP A 72 -2.25 1.17 -5.03
CA ASP A 72 -1.88 1.56 -3.67
C ASP A 72 -3.10 2.10 -2.90
N CYS A 73 -3.79 1.20 -2.20
CA CYS A 73 -4.99 1.56 -1.45
C CYS A 73 -4.61 2.20 -0.12
N LYS A 74 -5.05 3.45 0.07
CA LYS A 74 -4.91 4.16 1.34
C LYS A 74 -6.14 3.89 2.21
N GLU A 75 -5.94 3.74 3.52
CA GLU A 75 -7.00 3.42 4.48
C GLU A 75 -7.79 2.17 4.05
N ASP A 76 -9.12 2.24 4.06
CA ASP A 76 -10.07 1.17 3.74
C ASP A 76 -10.56 1.22 2.28
N THR A 77 -9.83 1.89 1.38
CA THR A 77 -10.21 1.91 -0.04
C THR A 77 -10.01 0.56 -0.72
N GLY A 78 -9.32 -0.38 -0.09
CA GLY A 78 -9.10 -1.73 -0.60
C GLY A 78 -10.41 -2.46 -0.91
N GLU A 79 -11.42 -2.34 -0.05
CA GLU A 79 -12.74 -2.94 -0.23
C GLU A 79 -13.47 -2.33 -1.43
N ALA A 80 -13.37 -1.02 -1.62
CA ALA A 80 -13.99 -0.33 -2.75
C ALA A 80 -13.39 -0.79 -4.10
N VAL A 81 -12.06 -0.95 -4.15
CA VAL A 81 -11.36 -1.54 -5.30
C VAL A 81 -11.72 -3.02 -5.48
N ALA A 82 -11.76 -3.76 -4.36
CA ALA A 82 -12.49 -5.01 -4.14
C ALA A 82 -13.71 -5.16 -5.05
N MET A 83 -14.70 -4.34 -4.74
CA MET A 83 -16.01 -4.34 -5.36
C MET A 83 -15.99 -3.90 -6.82
N LEU A 84 -15.12 -2.96 -7.19
CA LEU A 84 -14.90 -2.60 -8.59
C LEU A 84 -14.44 -3.82 -9.39
N LEU A 85 -13.37 -4.49 -8.95
CA LEU A 85 -12.82 -5.66 -9.64
C LEU A 85 -13.81 -6.84 -9.64
N MET A 86 -14.62 -7.00 -8.59
CA MET A 86 -15.70 -7.99 -8.59
C MET A 86 -16.77 -7.73 -9.67
N ARG A 87 -17.11 -6.46 -9.93
CA ARG A 87 -18.08 -6.07 -10.97
C ARG A 87 -17.48 -6.02 -12.38
N ARG A 88 -16.19 -5.72 -12.50
CA ARG A 88 -15.43 -5.58 -13.76
C ARG A 88 -14.34 -6.65 -13.86
N PRO A 89 -14.70 -7.91 -14.19
CA PRO A 89 -13.75 -9.01 -14.25
C PRO A 89 -12.66 -8.83 -15.32
N ASP A 90 -12.94 -8.07 -16.36
CA ASP A 90 -12.00 -7.66 -17.41
C ASP A 90 -10.80 -6.91 -16.83
N LEU A 91 -11.01 -6.03 -15.86
CA LEU A 91 -9.95 -5.22 -15.23
C LEU A 91 -9.03 -6.04 -14.30
N ARG A 92 -9.42 -7.27 -13.90
CA ARG A 92 -8.63 -8.10 -12.97
C ARG A 92 -7.31 -8.58 -13.57
N GLN A 93 -7.25 -8.74 -14.89
CA GLN A 93 -6.10 -9.40 -15.53
C GLN A 93 -4.81 -8.61 -15.39
N GLY A 94 -4.90 -7.28 -15.32
CA GLY A 94 -3.76 -6.38 -15.15
C GLY A 94 -3.78 -5.61 -13.84
N ALA A 95 -4.62 -5.96 -12.86
CA ALA A 95 -4.74 -5.20 -11.61
C ALA A 95 -4.46 -6.05 -10.39
N ALA A 96 -3.75 -5.48 -9.41
CA ALA A 96 -3.59 -6.01 -8.07
C ALA A 96 -3.90 -4.94 -7.01
N ILE A 97 -4.38 -5.35 -5.85
CA ILE A 97 -4.67 -4.44 -4.73
C ILE A 97 -3.50 -4.48 -3.75
N LYS A 98 -2.83 -3.36 -3.50
CA LYS A 98 -1.87 -3.27 -2.39
C LYS A 98 -2.61 -3.13 -1.06
N LEU A 99 -2.25 -3.95 -0.08
CA LEU A 99 -2.92 -4.03 1.22
C LEU A 99 -1.89 -3.92 2.33
N TYR A 100 -2.02 -2.92 3.20
CA TYR A 100 -1.03 -2.66 4.26
C TYR A 100 -1.47 -3.24 5.59
N ALA A 101 -0.54 -3.85 6.31
CA ALA A 101 -0.74 -4.28 7.68
C ALA A 101 -1.18 -3.14 8.61
N LYS A 102 -0.73 -1.90 8.39
CA LYS A 102 -1.17 -0.73 9.18
C LYS A 102 -2.67 -0.40 9.06
N TYR A 103 -3.32 -0.80 7.96
CA TYR A 103 -4.76 -0.56 7.74
C TYR A 103 -5.59 -1.82 8.04
N TYR A 104 -4.98 -2.99 7.87
CA TYR A 104 -5.60 -4.30 8.07
C TYR A 104 -4.85 -5.11 9.12
N THR A 105 -4.81 -4.64 10.37
CA THR A 105 -4.10 -5.36 11.46
C THR A 105 -4.69 -6.74 11.72
N GLY A 106 -5.99 -6.94 11.48
CA GLY A 106 -6.66 -8.24 11.52
C GLY A 106 -6.58 -9.05 10.21
N GLY A 107 -5.76 -8.63 9.26
CA GLY A 107 -5.52 -9.32 7.98
C GLY A 107 -6.77 -9.48 7.13
N PHE A 108 -6.83 -10.58 6.36
CA PHE A 108 -7.93 -10.87 5.46
C PHE A 108 -9.30 -10.94 6.15
N ASP A 109 -9.37 -11.42 7.39
CA ASP A 109 -10.65 -11.55 8.11
C ASP A 109 -11.26 -10.18 8.43
N GLN A 110 -10.44 -9.17 8.73
CA GLN A 110 -10.90 -7.78 8.87
C GLN A 110 -11.46 -7.27 7.54
N PHE A 111 -10.73 -7.46 6.44
CA PHE A 111 -11.14 -7.06 5.09
C PHE A 111 -12.47 -7.72 4.67
N LEU A 112 -12.60 -9.04 4.89
CA LEU A 112 -13.80 -9.80 4.60
C LEU A 112 -14.99 -9.34 5.47
N SER A 113 -14.74 -9.08 6.76
CA SER A 113 -15.76 -8.56 7.68
C SER A 113 -16.31 -7.21 7.22
N ASN A 114 -15.45 -6.32 6.71
CA ASN A 114 -15.87 -5.04 6.14
C ASN A 114 -16.75 -5.22 4.89
N LEU A 115 -16.38 -6.14 4.00
CA LEU A 115 -17.23 -6.48 2.85
C LEU A 115 -18.56 -7.10 3.28
N TYR A 116 -18.58 -7.95 4.31
CA TYR A 116 -19.83 -8.48 4.86
C TYR A 116 -20.75 -7.38 5.37
N LYS A 117 -20.21 -6.38 6.08
CA LYS A 117 -20.99 -5.20 6.50
C LYS A 117 -21.55 -4.46 5.29
N HIS A 118 -20.73 -4.21 4.27
CA HIS A 118 -21.15 -3.50 3.06
C HIS A 118 -22.29 -4.24 2.32
N TYR A 119 -22.16 -5.55 2.15
CA TYR A 119 -23.16 -6.38 1.48
C TYR A 119 -24.31 -6.84 2.38
N GLN A 120 -24.34 -6.42 3.66
CA GLN A 120 -25.33 -6.84 4.65
C GLN A 120 -25.43 -8.38 4.75
N ILE A 121 -24.27 -9.02 4.84
CA ILE A 121 -24.12 -10.46 5.01
C ILE A 121 -23.84 -10.75 6.48
N ASN A 122 -24.70 -11.52 7.14
CA ASN A 122 -24.42 -11.97 8.50
C ASN A 122 -23.47 -13.20 8.46
N PRO A 123 -22.27 -13.13 9.09
CA PRO A 123 -21.32 -14.23 9.06
C PRO A 123 -21.80 -15.49 9.80
N LEU A 124 -22.65 -15.34 10.81
CA LEU A 124 -23.09 -16.42 11.70
C LEU A 124 -24.39 -17.08 11.24
N HIS A 125 -25.22 -16.39 10.45
CA HIS A 125 -26.51 -16.92 10.07
C HIS A 125 -26.42 -17.80 8.82
N SER A 126 -26.96 -19.02 8.90
CA SER A 126 -26.92 -20.04 7.83
C SER A 126 -27.50 -19.59 6.49
N GLN A 127 -28.55 -18.75 6.49
CA GLN A 127 -29.20 -18.24 5.26
C GLN A 127 -28.24 -17.48 4.34
N TYR A 128 -27.18 -16.88 4.89
CA TYR A 128 -26.19 -16.16 4.09
C TYR A 128 -25.04 -17.04 3.62
N ALA A 129 -24.98 -18.34 3.95
CA ALA A 129 -23.90 -19.22 3.54
C ALA A 129 -23.65 -19.22 2.01
N PRO A 130 -24.68 -19.24 1.13
CA PRO A 130 -24.46 -19.14 -0.31
C PRO A 130 -23.83 -17.81 -0.73
N ARG A 131 -24.23 -16.70 -0.08
CA ARG A 131 -23.69 -15.37 -0.36
C ARG A 131 -22.24 -15.22 0.10
N ARG A 132 -21.89 -15.81 1.25
CA ARG A 132 -20.49 -15.89 1.73
C ARG A 132 -19.62 -16.67 0.75
N ALA A 133 -20.05 -17.88 0.38
CA ALA A 133 -19.32 -18.69 -0.58
C ALA A 133 -19.16 -18.02 -1.97
N ALA A 134 -20.17 -17.27 -2.41
CA ALA A 134 -20.08 -16.48 -3.64
C ALA A 134 -19.05 -15.35 -3.54
N LEU A 135 -19.04 -14.63 -2.41
CA LEU A 135 -18.04 -13.58 -2.17
C LEU A 135 -16.63 -14.16 -2.12
N ASP A 136 -16.41 -15.25 -1.38
CA ASP A 136 -15.10 -15.89 -1.27
C ASP A 136 -14.57 -16.32 -2.64
N ARG A 137 -15.43 -16.88 -3.51
CA ARG A 137 -15.07 -17.27 -4.89
C ARG A 137 -14.72 -16.06 -5.77
N LEU A 138 -15.29 -14.89 -5.51
CA LEU A 138 -14.96 -13.67 -6.24
C LEU A 138 -13.63 -13.09 -5.75
N LEU A 139 -13.41 -13.04 -4.44
CA LEU A 139 -12.17 -12.57 -3.82
C LEU A 139 -10.96 -13.45 -4.19
N ALA A 140 -11.14 -14.77 -4.26
CA ALA A 140 -10.12 -15.73 -4.70
C ALA A 140 -9.65 -15.54 -6.15
N LYS A 141 -10.26 -14.62 -6.92
CA LYS A 141 -9.86 -14.26 -8.30
C LYS A 141 -9.15 -12.92 -8.39
N ILE A 142 -8.97 -12.21 -7.28
CA ILE A 142 -8.40 -10.87 -7.25
C ILE A 142 -6.95 -10.95 -6.79
N ASN A 143 -6.06 -10.34 -7.58
CA ASN A 143 -4.65 -10.27 -7.26
C ASN A 143 -4.41 -9.26 -6.13
N VAL A 144 -3.48 -9.59 -5.23
CA VAL A 144 -3.11 -8.73 -4.11
C VAL A 144 -1.59 -8.61 -3.97
N VAL A 145 -1.18 -7.49 -3.40
CA VAL A 145 0.20 -7.21 -2.99
C VAL A 145 0.16 -6.89 -1.49
N PRO A 146 0.24 -7.89 -0.61
CA PRO A 146 0.32 -7.62 0.82
C PRO A 146 1.64 -6.93 1.16
N VAL A 147 1.53 -5.86 1.94
CA VAL A 147 2.64 -5.01 2.39
C VAL A 147 2.77 -5.09 3.90
N PHE A 148 3.88 -5.67 4.35
CA PHE A 148 4.23 -5.83 5.75
C PHE A 148 5.59 -5.20 6.03
N SER A 149 5.59 -4.09 6.77
CA SER A 149 6.82 -3.41 7.16
C SER A 149 7.29 -3.86 8.53
N GLN A 150 8.62 -3.89 8.74
CA GLN A 150 9.25 -4.23 10.01
C GLN A 150 8.62 -3.52 11.23
N GLY A 151 8.22 -2.25 11.09
CA GLY A 151 7.61 -1.48 12.18
C GLY A 151 6.30 -2.06 12.71
N MET A 152 5.58 -2.84 11.89
CA MET A 152 4.32 -3.49 12.30
C MET A 152 4.53 -4.60 13.32
N LEU A 153 5.75 -5.12 13.47
CA LEU A 153 6.08 -6.11 14.50
C LEU A 153 6.02 -5.56 15.92
N ALA A 154 5.99 -4.24 16.09
CA ALA A 154 5.80 -3.59 17.39
C ALA A 154 4.30 -3.35 17.72
N ASP A 155 3.39 -3.57 16.76
CA ASP A 155 1.96 -3.31 16.95
C ASP A 155 1.32 -4.42 17.79
N ALA A 156 0.89 -4.08 19.01
CA ALA A 156 0.30 -5.04 19.94
C ALA A 156 -1.02 -5.63 19.41
N GLN A 157 -1.86 -4.81 18.75
CA GLN A 157 -3.14 -5.27 18.22
C GLN A 157 -2.93 -6.29 17.10
N LEU A 158 -1.97 -6.05 16.21
CA LEU A 158 -1.60 -7.01 15.18
C LEU A 158 -1.11 -8.32 15.79
N ARG A 159 -0.28 -8.24 16.84
CA ARG A 159 0.24 -9.42 17.54
C ARG A 159 -0.83 -10.19 18.30
N ASP A 160 -1.89 -9.53 18.75
CA ASP A 160 -3.06 -10.19 19.35
C ASP A 160 -3.84 -11.03 18.32
N PHE A 161 -3.97 -10.55 17.08
CA PHE A 161 -4.60 -11.31 16.00
C PHE A 161 -3.71 -12.44 15.46
N PHE A 162 -2.40 -12.22 15.42
CA PHE A 162 -1.42 -13.14 14.83
C PHE A 162 -0.29 -13.43 15.83
N PRO A 163 -0.57 -14.21 16.89
CA PRO A 163 0.38 -14.41 17.97
C PRO A 163 1.60 -15.21 17.51
N GLY A 164 2.77 -14.66 17.80
CA GLY A 164 4.04 -15.37 17.74
C GLY A 164 4.28 -16.19 19.00
N LYS A 165 5.16 -17.18 18.92
CA LYS A 165 5.52 -18.02 20.09
C LYS A 165 6.31 -17.25 21.17
N ASP A 166 7.03 -16.20 20.79
CA ASP A 166 7.86 -15.37 21.67
C ASP A 166 8.07 -13.95 21.10
N ASP A 167 8.75 -13.08 21.86
CA ASP A 167 9.18 -11.74 21.43
C ASP A 167 10.51 -11.74 20.65
N GLY A 168 11.11 -12.93 20.45
CA GLY A 168 12.35 -13.09 19.71
C GLY A 168 12.14 -13.01 18.20
N PRO A 169 13.23 -12.99 17.41
CA PRO A 169 13.12 -12.93 15.95
C PRO A 169 12.25 -14.03 15.34
N GLU A 170 12.24 -15.23 15.92
CA GLU A 170 11.42 -16.34 15.42
C GLU A 170 9.93 -16.14 15.68
N GLY A 171 9.54 -15.75 16.91
CA GLY A 171 8.14 -15.46 17.22
C GLY A 171 7.61 -14.25 16.45
N LEU A 172 8.42 -13.20 16.30
CA LEU A 172 8.06 -12.06 15.45
C LEU A 172 7.91 -12.47 13.97
N ALA A 173 8.75 -13.39 13.47
CA ALA A 173 8.60 -13.91 12.12
C ALA A 173 7.32 -14.76 11.97
N ASP A 174 6.92 -15.52 13.00
CA ASP A 174 5.65 -16.26 13.02
C ASP A 174 4.47 -15.30 12.86
N THR A 175 4.48 -14.18 13.57
CA THR A 175 3.44 -13.13 13.44
C THR A 175 3.35 -12.60 12.01
N ALA A 176 4.48 -12.21 11.41
CA ALA A 176 4.48 -11.66 10.05
C ALA A 176 4.05 -12.70 8.99
N VAL A 177 4.50 -13.96 9.13
CA VAL A 177 4.09 -15.06 8.22
C VAL A 177 2.58 -15.29 8.31
N GLN A 178 2.02 -15.40 9.52
CA GLN A 178 0.58 -15.61 9.70
C GLN A 178 -0.26 -14.47 9.10
N TRP A 179 0.16 -13.21 9.32
CA TRP A 179 -0.53 -12.07 8.71
C TRP A 179 -0.48 -12.13 7.19
N LEU A 180 0.70 -12.42 6.61
CA LEU A 180 0.86 -12.55 5.16
C LEU A 180 -0.03 -13.68 4.64
N GLU A 181 0.09 -14.89 5.19
CA GLU A 181 -0.70 -16.06 4.80
C GLU A 181 -2.22 -15.90 4.95
N SER A 182 -2.69 -14.98 5.79
CA SER A 182 -4.12 -14.65 5.84
C SER A 182 -4.67 -14.23 4.46
N TRP A 183 -3.82 -13.61 3.61
CA TRP A 183 -4.18 -13.16 2.27
C TRP A 183 -4.19 -14.28 1.20
N ASN A 184 -3.84 -15.52 1.56
CA ASN A 184 -3.92 -16.69 0.66
C ASN A 184 -5.34 -17.03 0.20
N ARG A 185 -6.35 -16.45 0.85
CA ARG A 185 -7.76 -16.51 0.41
C ARG A 185 -8.01 -15.71 -0.88
N MET A 186 -7.11 -14.79 -1.22
CA MET A 186 -7.05 -14.05 -2.48
C MET A 186 -5.90 -14.59 -3.34
N ARG A 187 -5.35 -13.81 -4.28
CA ARG A 187 -4.19 -14.23 -5.10
C ARG A 187 -2.98 -13.33 -4.86
N PRO A 188 -2.13 -13.62 -3.90
CA PRO A 188 -0.89 -12.88 -3.75
C PRO A 188 -0.01 -13.09 -4.99
N VAL A 189 0.34 -11.99 -5.66
CA VAL A 189 1.18 -12.02 -6.88
C VAL A 189 2.56 -11.39 -6.64
N ILE A 190 2.64 -10.46 -5.69
CA ILE A 190 3.85 -9.81 -5.22
C ILE A 190 3.75 -9.68 -3.70
N VAL A 191 4.87 -9.74 -2.99
CA VAL A 191 4.93 -9.45 -1.55
C VAL A 191 5.93 -8.34 -1.27
N GLU A 192 5.51 -7.36 -0.46
CA GLU A 192 6.40 -6.35 0.10
C GLU A 192 6.63 -6.67 1.59
N ALA A 193 7.59 -7.56 1.89
CA ALA A 193 8.05 -7.83 3.25
C ALA A 193 9.31 -6.99 3.51
N VAL A 194 9.19 -5.85 4.19
CA VAL A 194 10.24 -4.81 4.24
C VAL A 194 11.05 -4.89 5.54
N ALA A 195 12.36 -5.13 5.42
CA ALA A 195 13.34 -4.97 6.48
C ALA A 195 14.10 -3.64 6.31
N THR A 196 14.17 -2.83 7.36
CA THR A 196 14.81 -1.49 7.36
C THR A 196 16.04 -1.41 8.24
N ASP A 197 16.08 -2.21 9.32
CA ASP A 197 17.26 -2.40 10.17
C ASP A 197 17.47 -3.89 10.44
N GLN A 198 18.33 -4.51 9.63
CA GLN A 198 18.65 -5.94 9.68
C GLN A 198 19.33 -6.39 10.98
N GLN A 199 19.88 -5.46 11.78
CA GLN A 199 20.55 -5.82 13.04
C GLN A 199 19.55 -5.96 14.20
N SER A 200 18.42 -5.27 14.12
CA SER A 200 17.32 -5.39 15.09
C SER A 200 16.67 -6.78 15.08
N ALA A 201 16.02 -7.15 16.19
CA ALA A 201 15.24 -8.40 16.26
C ALA A 201 14.12 -8.44 15.20
N ALA A 202 13.45 -7.31 14.98
CA ALA A 202 12.41 -7.16 13.96
C ALA A 202 12.96 -7.28 12.54
N GLY A 203 14.16 -6.75 12.26
CA GLY A 203 14.81 -6.93 10.95
C GLY A 203 15.19 -8.38 10.68
N LYS A 204 15.78 -9.06 11.67
CA LYS A 204 16.07 -10.50 11.60
C LYS A 204 14.79 -11.32 11.39
N ALA A 205 13.71 -10.93 12.06
CA ALA A 205 12.40 -11.54 11.87
C ALA A 205 11.90 -11.37 10.42
N MET A 206 11.99 -10.18 9.84
CA MET A 206 11.59 -9.95 8.44
C MET A 206 12.42 -10.76 7.43
N GLU A 207 13.73 -10.93 7.65
CA GLU A 207 14.55 -11.82 6.81
C GLU A 207 14.15 -13.29 6.95
N LEU A 208 13.83 -13.74 8.17
CA LEU A 208 13.31 -15.08 8.41
C LEU A 208 11.93 -15.27 7.76
N THR A 209 11.04 -14.28 7.85
CA THR A 209 9.74 -14.26 7.16
C THR A 209 9.92 -14.43 5.65
N ARG A 210 10.80 -13.63 5.02
CA ARG A 210 11.14 -13.78 3.59
C ARG A 210 11.61 -15.20 3.28
N THR A 211 12.50 -15.75 4.10
CA THR A 211 13.03 -17.11 3.93
C THR A 211 11.94 -18.18 4.00
N ARG A 212 11.02 -18.06 4.96
CA ARG A 212 9.90 -19.01 5.15
C ARG A 212 8.88 -18.96 4.02
N LEU A 213 8.54 -17.76 3.55
CA LEU A 213 7.59 -17.58 2.45
C LEU A 213 8.13 -18.00 1.09
N ARG A 214 9.45 -18.14 0.96
CA ARG A 214 10.11 -18.68 -0.24
C ARG A 214 10.24 -20.20 -0.25
N GLN A 215 9.84 -20.89 0.83
CA GLN A 215 9.89 -22.35 0.83
C GLN A 215 8.91 -22.91 -0.22
N PRO A 216 9.25 -24.03 -0.90
CA PRO A 216 8.44 -24.54 -2.02
C PRO A 216 6.99 -24.91 -1.67
N ASP A 217 6.72 -25.19 -0.39
CA ASP A 217 5.41 -25.52 0.16
C ASP A 217 4.60 -24.27 0.57
N SER A 218 5.22 -23.09 0.58
CA SER A 218 4.51 -21.83 0.82
C SER A 218 3.65 -21.43 -0.38
N SER A 219 2.47 -20.88 -0.09
CA SER A 219 1.62 -20.22 -1.09
C SER A 219 2.29 -19.05 -1.80
N TYR A 220 3.36 -18.52 -1.21
CA TYR A 220 4.16 -17.40 -1.72
C TYR A 220 5.38 -17.84 -2.52
N ALA A 221 5.62 -19.13 -2.70
CA ALA A 221 6.79 -19.65 -3.41
C ALA A 221 6.94 -19.09 -4.84
N GLN A 222 5.83 -18.72 -5.47
CA GLN A 222 5.77 -18.16 -6.83
C GLN A 222 5.52 -16.64 -6.86
N ALA A 223 5.33 -16.01 -5.69
CA ALA A 223 5.14 -14.57 -5.61
C ALA A 223 6.50 -13.86 -5.69
N ALA A 224 6.57 -12.79 -6.48
CA ALA A 224 7.79 -11.97 -6.52
C ALA A 224 7.92 -11.17 -5.23
N PHE A 225 9.11 -11.09 -4.65
CA PHE A 225 9.35 -10.18 -3.53
C PHE A 225 9.81 -8.83 -4.06
N SER A 226 9.03 -7.81 -3.76
CA SER A 226 9.38 -6.44 -4.12
C SER A 226 10.19 -5.77 -3.03
N SER A 227 11.23 -5.05 -3.44
CA SER A 227 12.00 -4.14 -2.62
C SER A 227 11.50 -2.71 -2.85
N GLY A 228 10.39 -2.35 -2.20
CA GLY A 228 9.90 -0.97 -2.21
C GLY A 228 10.56 -0.14 -1.12
N TYR A 229 11.53 0.71 -1.46
CA TYR A 229 12.05 1.73 -0.54
C TYR A 229 11.31 3.04 -0.78
N ARG A 230 10.41 3.39 0.14
CA ARG A 230 9.51 4.54 0.03
C ARG A 230 9.93 5.65 0.97
N TYR A 231 10.88 6.47 0.53
CA TYR A 231 11.05 7.78 1.14
C TYR A 231 10.60 8.82 0.12
N GLU A 232 9.54 9.56 0.47
CA GLU A 232 9.11 10.78 -0.23
C GLU A 232 9.92 11.97 0.31
N ASP A 233 11.23 11.84 0.25
CA ASP A 233 12.16 12.80 0.80
C ASP A 233 12.78 13.68 -0.28
N PHE A 234 13.07 14.92 0.10
CA PHE A 234 13.75 15.86 -0.77
C PHE A 234 14.71 16.70 0.06
N SER A 235 15.76 17.18 -0.60
CA SER A 235 16.72 18.09 0.01
C SER A 235 16.52 19.49 -0.54
N LEU A 236 16.52 20.49 0.34
CA LEU A 236 16.59 21.89 -0.03
C LEU A 236 18.03 22.40 0.18
N PRO A 237 18.70 22.90 -0.86
CA PRO A 237 20.03 23.47 -0.72
C PRO A 237 19.95 24.79 0.05
N ARG A 238 20.92 25.01 0.94
CA ARG A 238 21.14 26.28 1.63
C ARG A 238 22.20 27.10 0.91
N ALA A 239 22.20 28.41 1.15
CA ALA A 239 23.18 29.34 0.61
C ALA A 239 24.64 29.01 1.02
N ASN A 240 24.83 28.33 2.16
CA ASN A 240 26.14 27.88 2.64
C ASN A 240 26.55 26.49 2.09
N HIS A 241 25.87 25.99 1.05
CA HIS A 241 26.06 24.66 0.45
C HIS A 241 25.63 23.46 1.33
N ASP A 242 25.08 23.69 2.51
CA ASP A 242 24.43 22.63 3.29
C ASP A 242 23.09 22.21 2.65
N LYS A 243 22.56 21.08 3.11
CA LYS A 243 21.24 20.59 2.71
C LYS A 243 20.36 20.41 3.94
N ASP A 244 19.17 20.99 3.90
CA ASP A 244 18.08 20.56 4.78
C ASP A 244 17.30 19.45 4.11
N TYR A 245 16.89 18.46 4.90
CA TYR A 245 16.14 17.32 4.40
C TYR A 245 14.72 17.36 4.94
N TYR A 246 13.77 17.05 4.07
CA TYR A 246 12.34 17.07 4.34
C TYR A 246 11.69 15.79 3.84
N VAL A 247 10.53 15.48 4.40
CA VAL A 247 9.59 14.49 3.88
C VAL A 247 8.22 15.12 3.71
N TRP A 248 7.47 14.66 2.72
CA TRP A 248 6.04 14.92 2.65
C TRP A 248 5.29 14.00 3.60
N ARG A 249 4.36 14.56 4.37
CA ARG A 249 3.40 13.81 5.17
C ARG A 249 2.13 13.55 4.36
N ASN A 250 1.33 12.63 4.87
CA ASN A 250 0.06 12.16 4.31
C ASN A 250 -0.94 13.26 3.90
N PHE A 251 -0.89 14.45 4.50
CA PHE A 251 -1.76 15.61 4.22
C PHE A 251 -1.07 16.72 3.42
N GLY A 252 0.05 16.39 2.75
CA GLY A 252 0.82 17.33 1.94
C GLY A 252 1.68 18.29 2.77
N GLU A 253 1.98 17.97 4.03
CA GLU A 253 2.78 18.81 4.93
C GLU A 253 4.27 18.50 4.79
N MET A 254 5.13 19.52 4.78
CA MET A 254 6.59 19.32 4.83
C MET A 254 7.04 19.14 6.27
N GLN A 255 7.67 18.01 6.58
CA GLN A 255 8.36 17.84 7.86
C GLN A 255 9.87 17.81 7.66
N LYS A 256 10.57 18.70 8.38
CA LYS A 256 12.02 18.70 8.45
C LYS A 256 12.52 17.47 9.23
N LEU A 257 13.54 16.81 8.70
CA LEU A 257 14.25 15.75 9.40
C LEU A 257 15.41 16.35 10.20
N SER A 258 15.53 15.95 11.47
CA SER A 258 16.57 16.42 12.39
C SER A 258 17.18 15.25 13.14
N GLY A 259 18.51 15.16 13.19
CA GLY A 259 19.23 14.19 14.02
C GLY A 259 19.42 12.80 13.42
N GLU A 260 18.83 12.50 12.26
CA GLU A 260 19.15 11.31 11.49
C GLU A 260 20.32 11.61 10.55
N ALA A 261 21.35 10.76 10.56
CA ALA A 261 22.38 10.80 9.52
C ALA A 261 21.71 10.36 8.21
N PHE A 262 21.13 11.31 7.50
CA PHE A 262 20.33 11.09 6.29
C PHE A 262 21.09 10.20 5.28
N GLY A 263 22.41 10.36 5.17
CA GLY A 263 23.27 9.53 4.32
C GLY A 263 23.56 8.10 4.81
N ILE A 264 23.41 7.79 6.10
CA ILE A 264 23.69 6.45 6.67
C ILE A 264 22.48 5.52 6.53
N GLN A 265 21.26 6.07 6.62
CA GLN A 265 20.03 5.30 6.38
C GLN A 265 19.46 5.45 4.97
N ARG A 266 19.98 6.34 4.12
CA ARG A 266 19.50 6.54 2.75
C ARG A 266 20.67 6.72 1.80
N THR A 267 21.19 5.61 1.30
CA THR A 267 22.00 5.61 0.08
C THR A 267 21.04 5.85 -1.08
N THR A 268 20.76 7.12 -1.37
CA THR A 268 19.94 7.67 -2.48
C THR A 268 18.42 7.47 -2.38
N ALA A 269 17.67 8.57 -2.37
CA ALA A 269 16.24 8.55 -2.69
C ALA A 269 16.06 7.95 -4.09
N GLY A 270 15.18 6.95 -4.22
CA GLY A 270 15.03 6.17 -5.46
C GLY A 270 16.17 5.18 -5.77
N ALA A 271 17.19 5.02 -4.90
CA ALA A 271 18.14 3.93 -5.07
C ALA A 271 17.70 2.67 -4.34
N PHE A 272 17.65 1.62 -5.14
CA PHE A 272 17.38 0.25 -4.78
C PHE A 272 18.40 -0.22 -3.74
N ARG A 273 17.97 -0.36 -2.49
CA ARG A 273 18.82 -0.90 -1.42
C ARG A 273 18.96 -2.42 -1.50
N ASP A 274 18.00 -3.11 -2.12
CA ASP A 274 18.01 -4.56 -2.30
C ASP A 274 17.64 -4.93 -3.73
N ALA A 275 18.23 -6.00 -4.24
CA ALA A 275 17.84 -6.66 -5.48
C ALA A 275 16.50 -7.40 -5.28
N GLY A 276 15.40 -6.66 -5.15
CA GLY A 276 14.07 -7.25 -5.26
C GLY A 276 13.88 -7.89 -6.64
N GLU A 277 13.12 -8.98 -6.70
CA GLU A 277 12.82 -9.69 -7.96
C GLU A 277 11.88 -8.87 -8.85
N SER A 278 11.18 -7.89 -8.27
CA SER A 278 10.27 -6.99 -8.96
C SER A 278 10.39 -5.56 -8.45
N LEU A 279 10.48 -4.63 -9.40
CA LEU A 279 10.46 -3.20 -9.16
C LEU A 279 9.04 -2.66 -9.24
N LEU A 280 8.56 -2.03 -8.17
CA LEU A 280 7.33 -1.25 -8.17
C LEU A 280 7.72 0.22 -8.11
N THR A 281 7.44 0.96 -9.18
CA THR A 281 7.61 2.41 -9.25
C THR A 281 6.24 3.06 -9.16
N ASP A 282 6.13 4.07 -8.30
CA ASP A 282 4.93 4.92 -8.19
C ASP A 282 4.76 5.84 -9.40
#